data_AF-A0A085F784-F1
#
_entry.id   AF-A0A085F784-F1
#
_cell.length_a   1.000
_cell.length_b   1.000
_cell.length_c   1.000
_cell.angle_alpha   90.00
_cell.angle_beta   90.00
_cell.angle_gamma   90.00
#
_symmetry.space_group_name_H-M   'P 1'
#
loop_
_entity.id
_entity.type
_entity.pdbx_description
1 polymer ?
#
loop_
_entity_poly.entity_id
_entity_poly.type
_entity_poly.pdbx_seq_one_letter_code
_entity_poly.pdbx_strand_id
1 'polypeptide(L)'
;MVTQAYAQEAAAPAEEHVDGAVDATHADPAHADPTADTHATTEAHGGEHGSDIFPPFDPATFPSQLLWLAICFAALYLLMSKVALPRVGSLLADRKARIDADLAAADASRQKTDAAIAAYEAALADAKSKAQGIAAQTSDAIKTELASKRQAVEADLSAKVATAEARIASTKAEAMTHVDEIAAETAQTVVTQLVGDIPSESVKAAVAKASKE
;
A
#
# COMPACT_ATOMS: atom_id res chain seq x y z
N MET A 1 5.17 -10.16 -25.98
CA MET A 1 6.39 -9.39 -25.64
C MET A 1 6.50 -9.40 -24.12
N VAL A 2 7.21 -10.39 -23.58
CA VAL A 2 7.45 -10.55 -22.14
C VAL A 2 8.95 -10.40 -21.95
N THR A 3 9.33 -9.41 -21.17
CA THR A 3 10.69 -8.98 -20.87
C THR A 3 11.36 -10.02 -19.96
N GLN A 4 12.37 -10.72 -20.45
CA GLN A 4 13.27 -11.51 -19.61
C GLN A 4 14.28 -10.57 -18.93
N ALA A 5 14.10 -10.41 -17.62
CA ALA A 5 15.03 -9.74 -16.74
C ALA A 5 16.17 -10.69 -16.36
N TYR A 6 17.37 -10.31 -16.78
CA TYR A 6 18.67 -10.47 -16.11
C TYR A 6 18.74 -11.40 -14.87
N ALA A 7 19.26 -12.61 -15.06
CA ALA A 7 19.85 -13.42 -14.00
C ALA A 7 21.37 -13.21 -14.06
N GLN A 8 21.92 -12.55 -13.04
CA GLN A 8 23.34 -12.30 -12.88
C GLN A 8 23.96 -13.46 -12.09
N GLU A 9 24.64 -14.35 -12.80
CA GLU A 9 25.48 -15.41 -12.24
C GLU A 9 26.71 -14.77 -11.57
N ALA A 10 26.81 -14.88 -10.25
CA ALA A 10 28.00 -14.49 -9.50
C ALA A 10 29.01 -15.66 -9.49
N ALA A 11 29.93 -15.66 -10.44
CA ALA A 11 31.11 -16.54 -10.42
C ALA A 11 32.29 -15.80 -9.74
N ALA A 12 32.84 -16.44 -8.72
CA ALA A 12 33.94 -15.98 -7.88
C ALA A 12 35.26 -15.76 -8.65
N PRO A 13 36.14 -14.84 -8.22
CA PRO A 13 37.50 -14.77 -8.75
C PRO A 13 38.36 -15.90 -8.18
N ALA A 14 39.06 -16.60 -9.07
CA ALA A 14 40.07 -17.59 -8.77
C ALA A 14 41.30 -16.92 -8.12
N GLU A 15 41.76 -17.47 -7.00
CA GLU A 15 43.03 -17.10 -6.38
C GLU A 15 44.19 -17.78 -7.10
N GLU A 16 45.17 -16.97 -7.47
CA GLU A 16 46.42 -17.38 -8.09
C GLU A 16 47.42 -17.81 -7.00
N HIS A 17 47.88 -19.05 -7.15
CA HIS A 17 48.91 -19.73 -6.38
C HIS A 17 50.27 -18.99 -6.48
N VAL A 18 50.90 -18.67 -5.35
CA VAL A 18 52.36 -18.47 -5.30
C VAL A 18 52.94 -19.18 -4.07
N ASP A 19 53.58 -20.29 -4.40
CA ASP A 19 54.66 -21.05 -3.75
C ASP A 19 55.08 -20.67 -2.32
N GLY A 20 54.91 -21.66 -1.43
CA GLY A 20 55.77 -21.84 -0.26
C GLY A 20 56.69 -23.02 -0.48
N ALA A 21 58.00 -22.79 -0.49
CA ALA A 21 59.02 -23.81 -0.22
C ALA A 21 60.23 -23.16 0.44
N VAL A 22 60.24 -23.23 1.78
CA VAL A 22 61.40 -22.97 2.62
C VAL A 22 62.31 -24.20 2.57
N ASP A 23 63.47 -24.08 1.93
CA ASP A 23 64.56 -25.05 2.06
C ASP A 23 65.67 -24.42 2.90
N ALA A 24 66.04 -25.14 3.95
CA ALA A 24 67.13 -24.82 4.86
C ALA A 24 68.27 -25.78 4.56
N THR A 25 69.43 -25.27 4.15
CA THR A 25 70.70 -26.01 4.23
C THR A 25 71.85 -25.06 4.56
N HIS A 26 72.62 -25.49 5.57
CA HIS A 26 73.80 -24.86 6.17
C HIS A 26 75.09 -25.07 5.35
N ALA A 27 76.06 -24.17 5.61
CA ALA A 27 77.53 -24.30 5.48
C ALA A 27 78.08 -24.38 4.03
N ASP A 28 79.18 -23.75 3.62
CA ASP A 28 80.38 -23.20 4.26
C ASP A 28 81.06 -22.24 3.24
N PRO A 29 81.83 -21.23 3.66
CA PRO A 29 83.08 -21.01 2.94
C PRO A 29 84.27 -20.82 3.90
N ALA A 30 85.17 -21.80 3.89
CA ALA A 30 86.50 -21.74 4.44
C ALA A 30 87.43 -20.74 3.70
N HIS A 31 87.89 -19.75 4.48
CA HIS A 31 89.29 -19.28 4.67
C HIS A 31 90.13 -18.70 3.51
N ALA A 32 90.49 -17.41 3.66
CA ALA A 32 91.84 -16.84 3.94
C ALA A 32 91.75 -15.32 3.70
N ASP A 33 92.23 -14.39 4.53
CA ASP A 33 93.48 -14.30 5.30
C ASP A 33 93.29 -13.26 6.44
N PRO A 34 93.69 -13.55 7.70
CA PRO A 34 93.64 -12.60 8.81
C PRO A 34 94.96 -11.80 8.89
N THR A 35 94.89 -10.53 9.33
CA THR A 35 96.02 -9.62 9.67
C THR A 35 96.42 -8.55 8.64
N ALA A 36 95.51 -7.64 8.29
CA ALA A 36 95.81 -6.28 7.81
C ALA A 36 94.46 -5.54 7.74
N ASP A 37 93.96 -4.88 8.77
CA ASP A 37 94.39 -3.55 9.19
C ASP A 37 93.84 -3.29 10.60
N THR A 38 94.72 -3.23 11.60
CA THR A 38 94.38 -2.72 12.93
C THR A 38 95.20 -1.47 13.17
N HIS A 39 94.67 -0.32 12.74
CA HIS A 39 95.15 0.98 13.19
C HIS A 39 94.40 1.37 14.47
N ALA A 40 94.91 0.88 15.60
CA ALA A 40 94.61 1.43 16.91
C ALA A 40 95.59 2.57 17.19
N THR A 41 95.23 3.79 16.82
CA THR A 41 95.91 5.01 17.29
C THR A 41 94.97 5.73 18.26
N THR A 42 95.15 5.46 19.56
CA THR A 42 94.61 6.29 20.63
C THR A 42 95.69 7.32 20.96
N GLU A 43 95.56 8.53 20.42
CA GLU A 43 96.31 9.68 20.88
C GLU A 43 95.49 10.37 21.96
N ALA A 44 95.86 10.11 23.22
CA ALA A 44 95.35 10.82 24.38
C ALA A 44 96.15 12.13 24.52
N HIS A 45 95.59 13.24 24.03
CA HIS A 45 96.04 14.56 24.45
C HIS A 45 95.52 14.84 25.87
N GLY A 46 96.41 14.69 26.85
CA GLY A 46 96.17 15.04 28.25
C GLY A 46 96.56 16.48 28.60
N GLY A 47 95.72 17.09 29.45
CA GLY A 47 95.90 18.40 30.10
C GLY A 47 94.76 19.35 29.71
N GLU A 48 93.86 19.83 30.57
CA GLU A 48 93.90 20.12 32.00
C GLU A 48 92.45 20.23 32.57
N HIS A 49 92.28 19.76 33.82
CA HIS A 49 91.22 20.08 34.82
C HIS A 49 89.72 19.87 34.52
N GLY A 50 89.14 18.80 35.11
CA GLY A 50 87.72 18.75 35.51
C GLY A 50 87.10 17.35 35.52
N SER A 51 86.92 16.78 36.72
CA SER A 51 86.05 15.64 37.10
C SER A 51 85.83 14.45 36.13
N ASP A 52 86.20 13.27 36.62
CA ASP A 52 85.99 11.92 36.09
C ASP A 52 84.52 11.59 35.74
N ILE A 53 84.05 11.99 34.55
CA ILE A 53 82.70 11.71 34.04
C ILE A 53 82.84 11.14 32.62
N PHE A 54 82.20 9.99 32.36
CA PHE A 54 82.14 9.39 31.02
C PHE A 54 81.59 10.44 30.03
N PRO A 55 82.34 10.83 28.96
CA PRO A 55 82.02 11.99 28.13
C PRO A 55 80.56 12.11 27.63
N PRO A 56 79.83 11.03 27.27
CA PRO A 56 78.43 11.14 26.88
C PRO A 56 77.41 11.26 28.04
N PHE A 57 77.86 11.20 29.30
CA PHE A 57 77.04 11.44 30.50
C PHE A 57 77.50 12.68 31.29
N ASP A 58 78.16 13.64 30.64
CA ASP A 58 78.48 14.93 31.26
C ASP A 58 77.19 15.74 31.50
N PRO A 59 76.81 15.99 32.77
CA PRO A 59 75.59 16.71 33.12
C PRO A 59 75.59 18.18 32.68
N ALA A 60 76.73 18.75 32.29
CA ALA A 60 76.79 20.10 31.73
C ALA A 60 76.07 20.22 30.37
N THR A 61 75.90 19.12 29.63
CA THR A 61 75.26 19.12 28.29
C THR A 61 73.75 18.86 28.31
N PHE A 62 73.23 18.21 29.36
CA PHE A 62 71.80 17.90 29.50
C PHE A 62 70.88 19.13 29.46
N PRO A 63 71.20 20.28 30.09
CA PRO A 63 70.33 21.46 30.04
C PRO A 63 70.08 21.96 28.62
N SER A 64 71.10 21.93 27.75
CA SER A 64 70.99 22.35 26.34
C SER A 64 70.14 21.35 25.54
N GLN A 65 70.36 20.05 25.74
CA GLN A 65 69.55 19.00 25.11
C GLN A 65 68.08 19.07 25.54
N LEU A 66 67.82 19.27 26.83
CA LEU A 66 66.47 19.42 27.38
C LEU A 66 65.81 20.70 26.90
N LEU A 67 66.55 21.81 26.79
CA LEU A 67 66.03 23.05 26.22
C LEU A 67 65.62 22.86 24.76
N TRP A 68 66.47 22.24 23.93
CA TRP A 68 66.13 21.98 22.53
C TRP A 68 65.00 20.97 22.37
N LEU A 69 64.99 19.92 23.19
CA LEU A 69 63.89 18.95 23.27
C LEU A 69 62.57 19.64 23.61
N ALA A 70 62.58 20.54 24.61
CA ALA A 70 61.41 21.30 25.00
C ALA A 70 60.94 22.24 23.88
N ILE A 71 61.85 22.91 23.17
CA ILE A 71 61.52 23.76 22.02
C ILE A 71 60.89 22.94 20.90
N CYS A 72 61.52 21.84 20.49
CA CYS A 72 60.99 20.96 19.43
C CYS A 72 59.66 20.33 19.82
N PHE A 73 59.53 19.85 21.06
CA PHE A 73 58.30 19.26 21.57
C PHE A 73 57.18 20.30 21.64
N ALA A 74 57.46 21.52 22.11
CA ALA A 74 56.49 22.61 22.13
C ALA A 74 56.06 23.00 20.71
N ALA A 75 57.00 23.11 19.77
CA ALA A 75 56.70 23.38 18.36
C ALA A 75 55.81 22.29 17.74
N LEU A 76 56.14 21.01 17.97
CA LEU A 76 55.34 19.87 17.51
C LEU A 76 53.96 19.84 18.17
N TYR A 77 53.89 20.11 19.48
CA TYR A 77 52.63 20.17 20.24
C TYR A 77 51.71 21.26 19.68
N LEU A 78 52.24 22.46 19.42
CA LEU A 78 51.47 23.55 18.82
C LEU A 78 50.98 23.19 17.42
N LEU A 79 51.82 22.54 16.61
CA LEU A 79 51.43 22.07 15.27
C LEU A 79 50.30 21.02 15.35
N MET A 80 50.43 20.04 16.24
CA MET A 80 49.42 18.98 16.42
C MET A 80 48.12 19.54 16.98
N SER A 81 48.22 20.47 17.95
CA SER A 81 47.10 21.17 18.57
C SER A 81 46.33 22.03 17.58
N LYS A 82 47.03 22.78 16.71
CA LYS A 82 46.39 23.69 15.76
C LYS A 82 46.02 23.09 14.42
N VAL A 83 46.61 21.96 14.01
CA VAL A 83 46.37 21.41 12.66
C VAL A 83 45.80 20.00 12.70
N ALA A 84 46.40 19.08 13.44
CA ALA A 84 45.97 17.68 13.41
C ALA A 84 44.65 17.44 14.16
N LEU A 85 44.55 17.94 15.40
CA LEU A 85 43.33 17.83 16.21
C LEU A 85 42.09 18.46 15.55
N PRO A 86 42.13 19.70 15.01
CA PRO A 86 40.96 20.28 14.37
C PRO A 86 40.58 19.54 13.07
N ARG A 87 41.53 19.00 12.31
CA ARG A 87 41.22 18.20 11.10
C ARG A 87 40.51 16.89 11.43
N VAL A 88 40.90 16.20 12.50
CA VAL A 88 40.21 14.98 12.94
C VAL A 88 38.84 15.32 13.52
N GLY A 89 38.76 16.41 14.29
CA GLY A 89 37.50 16.91 14.85
C GLY A 89 36.48 17.29 13.77
N SER A 90 36.91 18.00 12.71
CA SER A 90 36.02 18.38 11.61
C SER A 90 35.49 17.17 10.86
N LEU A 91 36.34 16.19 10.55
CA LEU A 91 35.90 14.97 9.88
C LEU A 91 34.88 14.17 10.71
N LEU A 92 35.10 14.09 12.02
CA LEU A 92 34.17 13.39 12.91
C LEU A 92 32.83 14.13 13.01
N ALA A 93 32.87 15.47 13.08
CA ALA A 93 31.68 16.32 13.05
C ALA A 93 30.92 16.17 11.72
N ASP A 94 31.61 16.16 10.58
CA ASP A 94 31.00 16.00 9.25
C ASP A 94 30.32 14.64 9.11
N ARG A 95 30.98 13.56 9.57
CA ARG A 95 30.37 12.21 9.57
C ARG A 95 29.14 12.16 10.45
N LYS A 96 29.23 12.71 11.67
CA LYS A 96 28.08 12.77 12.58
C LYS A 96 26.93 13.57 11.96
N ALA A 97 27.22 14.74 11.38
CA ALA A 97 26.21 15.58 10.73
C ALA A 97 25.54 14.86 9.56
N ARG A 98 26.30 14.12 8.74
CA ARG A 98 25.74 13.29 7.65
C ARG A 98 24.84 12.18 8.20
N ILE A 99 25.30 11.42 9.20
CA ILE A 99 24.50 10.35 9.82
C ILE A 99 23.21 10.92 10.41
N ASP A 100 23.30 12.02 11.16
CA ASP A 100 22.14 12.66 11.77
C ASP A 100 21.16 13.17 10.70
N ALA A 101 21.67 13.73 9.59
CA ALA A 101 20.86 14.17 8.46
C ALA A 101 20.19 13.00 7.73
N ASP A 102 20.91 11.90 7.50
CA ASP A 102 20.39 10.69 6.86
C ASP A 102 19.31 10.02 7.73
N LEU A 103 19.54 9.97 9.05
CA LEU A 103 18.57 9.44 10.02
C LEU A 103 17.31 10.31 10.04
N ALA A 104 17.47 11.64 10.10
CA ALA A 104 16.34 12.56 10.06
C ALA A 104 15.55 12.47 8.75
N ALA A 105 16.24 12.31 7.61
CA ALA A 105 15.60 12.11 6.32
C ALA A 105 14.84 10.77 6.25
N ALA A 106 15.42 9.70 6.80
CA ALA A 106 14.77 8.39 6.90
C ALA A 106 13.51 8.45 7.78
N ASP A 107 13.61 9.08 8.96
CA ASP A 107 12.47 9.26 9.86
C ASP A 107 11.37 10.12 9.23
N ALA A 108 11.73 11.20 8.55
CA ALA A 108 10.77 12.03 7.83
C ALA A 108 10.08 11.26 6.68
N SER A 109 10.82 10.43 5.96
CA SER A 109 10.26 9.57 4.90
C SER A 109 9.33 8.50 5.46
N ARG A 110 9.71 7.90 6.59
CA ARG A 110 8.87 6.95 7.33
C ARG A 110 7.57 7.61 7.80
N GLN A 111 7.65 8.75 8.47
CA GLN A 111 6.47 9.49 8.94
C GLN A 111 5.53 9.87 7.78
N LYS A 112 6.07 10.32 6.64
CA LYS A 112 5.27 10.61 5.45
C LYS A 112 4.57 9.36 4.91
N THR A 113 5.25 8.22 4.91
CA THR A 113 4.69 6.94 4.47
C THR A 113 3.59 6.49 5.43
N ASP A 114 3.84 6.51 6.74
CA ASP A 114 2.86 6.14 7.77
C ASP A 114 1.62 7.05 7.69
N ALA A 115 1.82 8.36 7.51
CA ALA A 115 0.72 9.31 7.30
C ALA A 115 -0.06 9.04 6.01
N ALA A 116 0.63 8.71 4.91
CA ALA A 116 -0.02 8.36 3.65
C ALA A 116 -0.83 7.06 3.74
N ILE A 117 -0.31 6.04 4.43
CA ILE A 117 -1.01 4.78 4.71
C ILE A 117 -2.27 5.07 5.54
N ALA A 118 -2.14 5.82 6.64
CA ALA A 118 -3.28 6.16 7.48
C ALA A 118 -4.36 6.95 6.72
N ALA A 119 -3.96 7.91 5.88
CA ALA A 119 -4.88 8.67 5.03
C ALA A 119 -5.57 7.79 3.98
N TYR A 120 -4.83 6.87 3.37
CA TYR A 120 -5.39 5.91 2.40
C TYR A 120 -6.40 4.96 3.05
N GLU A 121 -6.07 4.40 4.22
CA GLU A 121 -6.96 3.52 4.97
C GLU A 121 -8.22 4.25 5.42
N ALA A 122 -8.08 5.49 5.91
CA ALA A 122 -9.22 6.33 6.29
C ALA A 122 -10.12 6.64 5.07
N ALA A 123 -9.53 7.00 3.93
CA ALA A 123 -10.27 7.24 2.70
C ALA A 123 -11.00 5.99 2.20
N LEU A 124 -10.37 4.81 2.31
CA LEU A 124 -11.00 3.54 1.94
C LEU A 124 -12.16 3.19 2.88
N ALA A 125 -12.00 3.41 4.18
CA ALA A 125 -13.06 3.19 5.18
C ALA A 125 -14.25 4.14 4.94
N ASP A 126 -13.99 5.43 4.72
CA ASP A 126 -15.02 6.42 4.41
C ASP A 126 -15.74 6.09 3.09
N ALA A 127 -15.00 5.72 2.04
CA ALA A 127 -15.59 5.29 0.77
C ALA A 127 -16.50 4.07 0.92
N LYS A 128 -16.07 3.05 1.69
CA LYS A 128 -16.88 1.86 1.99
C LYS A 128 -18.15 2.22 2.77
N SER A 129 -18.02 3.08 3.79
CA SER A 129 -19.15 3.58 4.59
C SER A 129 -20.16 4.32 3.70
N LYS A 130 -19.68 5.25 2.85
CA LYS A 130 -20.52 5.99 1.90
C LYS A 130 -21.20 5.07 0.90
N ALA A 131 -20.50 4.08 0.35
CA ALA A 131 -21.08 3.12 -0.58
C ALA A 131 -22.20 2.30 0.09
N GLN A 132 -21.98 1.83 1.33
CA GLN A 132 -23.00 1.13 2.11
C GLN A 132 -24.21 2.03 2.42
N GLY A 133 -23.96 3.30 2.77
CA GLY A 133 -25.02 4.29 3.01
C GLY A 133 -25.86 4.54 1.75
N ILE A 134 -25.22 4.75 0.60
CA ILE A 134 -25.90 4.92 -0.69
C ILE A 134 -26.71 3.68 -1.06
N ALA A 135 -26.15 2.48 -0.87
CA ALA A 135 -26.83 1.23 -1.18
C ALA A 135 -28.08 1.04 -0.30
N ALA A 136 -27.98 1.35 1.00
CA ALA A 136 -29.11 1.29 1.92
C ALA A 136 -30.20 2.31 1.56
N GLN A 137 -29.82 3.59 1.39
CA GLN A 137 -30.75 4.66 1.00
C GLN A 137 -31.45 4.35 -0.33
N THR A 138 -30.71 3.87 -1.33
CA THR A 138 -31.28 3.50 -2.63
C THR A 138 -32.24 2.32 -2.50
N SER A 139 -31.87 1.31 -1.72
CA SER A 139 -32.76 0.16 -1.48
C SER A 139 -34.07 0.57 -0.82
N ASP A 140 -34.02 1.47 0.16
CA ASP A 140 -35.21 1.94 0.87
C ASP A 140 -36.06 2.88 0.01
N ALA A 141 -35.44 3.73 -0.81
CA ALA A 141 -36.14 4.53 -1.81
C ALA A 141 -36.87 3.64 -2.83
N ILE A 142 -36.19 2.62 -3.37
CA ILE A 142 -36.79 1.66 -4.31
C ILE A 142 -37.96 0.91 -3.67
N LYS A 143 -37.82 0.43 -2.43
CA LYS A 143 -38.92 -0.24 -1.72
C LYS A 143 -40.13 0.68 -1.57
N THR A 144 -39.90 1.94 -1.21
CA THR A 144 -40.96 2.93 -1.04
C THR A 144 -41.66 3.23 -2.36
N GLU A 145 -40.89 3.46 -3.43
CA GLU A 145 -41.43 3.71 -4.77
C GLU A 145 -42.20 2.48 -5.29
N LEU A 146 -41.68 1.27 -5.08
CA LEU A 146 -42.34 0.03 -5.45
C LEU A 146 -43.65 -0.17 -4.69
N ALA A 147 -43.69 0.13 -3.39
CA ALA A 147 -44.91 0.06 -2.60
C ALA A 147 -45.97 1.05 -3.12
N SER A 148 -45.56 2.30 -3.41
CA SER A 148 -46.47 3.31 -3.98
C SER A 148 -46.99 2.91 -5.36
N LYS A 149 -46.12 2.46 -6.26
CA LYS A 149 -46.52 1.97 -7.59
C LYS A 149 -47.44 0.77 -7.51
N ARG A 150 -47.14 -0.18 -6.62
CA ARG A 150 -48.00 -1.34 -6.39
C ARG A 150 -49.38 -0.93 -5.91
N GLN A 151 -49.46 0.00 -4.95
CA GLN A 151 -50.74 0.50 -4.47
C GLN A 151 -51.54 1.22 -5.56
N ALA A 152 -50.88 2.02 -6.40
CA ALA A 152 -51.52 2.71 -7.52
C ALA A 152 -52.07 1.72 -8.56
N VAL A 153 -51.29 0.69 -8.91
CA VAL A 153 -51.72 -0.36 -9.84
C VAL A 153 -52.86 -1.18 -9.27
N GLU A 154 -52.81 -1.53 -7.98
CA GLU A 154 -53.88 -2.26 -7.31
C GLU A 154 -55.20 -1.45 -7.31
N ALA A 155 -55.11 -0.14 -7.05
CA ALA A 155 -56.27 0.76 -7.09
C ALA A 155 -56.86 0.88 -8.50
N ASP A 156 -56.03 1.04 -9.53
CA ASP A 156 -56.47 1.08 -10.93
C ASP A 156 -57.10 -0.25 -11.36
N LEU A 157 -56.50 -1.38 -10.96
CA LEU A 157 -57.04 -2.70 -11.25
C LEU A 157 -58.40 -2.91 -10.57
N SER A 158 -58.54 -2.55 -9.30
CA SER A 158 -59.80 -2.62 -8.57
C SER A 158 -60.90 -1.78 -9.24
N ALA A 159 -60.57 -0.56 -9.68
CA ALA A 159 -61.51 0.31 -10.40
C ALA A 159 -61.94 -0.29 -11.75
N LYS A 160 -61.01 -0.89 -12.50
CA LYS A 160 -61.30 -1.58 -13.77
C LYS A 160 -62.19 -2.80 -13.56
N VAL A 161 -61.93 -3.59 -12.52
CA VAL A 161 -62.77 -4.75 -12.16
C VAL A 161 -64.19 -4.27 -11.82
N ALA A 162 -64.34 -3.27 -10.96
CA ALA A 162 -65.65 -2.73 -10.60
C ALA A 162 -66.41 -2.19 -11.82
N THR A 163 -65.72 -1.50 -12.74
CA THR A 163 -66.32 -1.00 -13.99
C THR A 163 -66.75 -2.14 -14.91
N ALA A 164 -65.93 -3.19 -15.04
CA ALA A 164 -66.27 -4.37 -15.83
C ALA A 164 -67.46 -5.13 -15.23
N GLU A 165 -67.50 -5.30 -13.91
CA GLU A 165 -68.62 -5.92 -13.19
C GLU A 165 -69.92 -5.13 -13.40
N ALA A 166 -69.88 -3.80 -13.30
CA ALA A 166 -71.04 -2.94 -13.57
C ALA A 166 -71.52 -3.07 -15.01
N ARG A 167 -70.60 -3.13 -15.99
CA ARG A 167 -70.94 -3.33 -17.40
C ARG A 167 -71.58 -4.70 -17.65
N ILE A 168 -71.01 -5.77 -17.07
CA ILE A 168 -71.56 -7.13 -17.16
C ILE A 168 -72.97 -7.16 -16.55
N ALA A 169 -73.18 -6.52 -15.40
CA ALA A 169 -74.49 -6.45 -14.76
C ALA A 169 -75.51 -5.71 -15.63
N SER A 170 -75.13 -4.57 -16.25
CA SER A 170 -75.99 -3.82 -17.18
C SER A 170 -76.35 -4.64 -18.41
N THR A 171 -75.36 -5.23 -19.09
CA THR A 171 -75.60 -6.08 -20.27
C THR A 171 -76.44 -7.31 -19.93
N LYS A 172 -76.25 -7.90 -18.74
CA LYS A 172 -77.10 -8.98 -18.26
C LYS A 172 -78.55 -8.50 -18.07
N ALA A 173 -78.76 -7.37 -17.43
CA ALA A 173 -80.11 -6.81 -17.23
C ALA A 173 -80.80 -6.52 -18.58
N GLU A 174 -80.10 -5.87 -19.51
CA GLU A 174 -80.58 -5.62 -20.87
C GLU A 174 -80.91 -6.93 -21.60
N ALA A 175 -80.01 -7.92 -21.59
CA ALA A 175 -80.25 -9.21 -22.22
C ALA A 175 -81.49 -9.92 -21.62
N MET A 176 -81.70 -9.85 -20.30
CA MET A 176 -82.89 -10.42 -19.67
C MET A 176 -84.18 -9.72 -20.13
N THR A 177 -84.18 -8.42 -20.43
CA THR A 177 -85.37 -7.75 -21.00
C THR A 177 -85.69 -8.24 -22.41
N HIS A 178 -84.69 -8.51 -23.24
CA HIS A 178 -84.89 -9.05 -24.58
C HIS A 178 -85.35 -10.51 -24.58
N VAL A 179 -85.00 -11.30 -23.56
CA VAL A 179 -85.44 -12.70 -23.44
C VAL A 179 -86.96 -12.80 -23.34
N ASP A 180 -87.62 -11.95 -22.56
CA ASP A 180 -89.08 -11.95 -22.42
C ASP A 180 -89.78 -11.64 -23.74
N GLU A 181 -89.23 -10.70 -24.51
CA GLU A 181 -89.75 -10.32 -25.83
C GLU A 181 -89.57 -11.44 -26.85
N ILE A 182 -88.37 -12.03 -26.94
CA ILE A 182 -88.08 -13.16 -27.82
C ILE A 182 -88.92 -14.39 -27.44
N ALA A 183 -89.11 -14.65 -26.15
CA ALA A 183 -89.94 -15.75 -25.66
C ALA A 183 -91.41 -15.54 -26.06
N ALA A 184 -91.94 -14.32 -25.93
CA ALA A 184 -93.29 -14.00 -26.36
C ALA A 184 -93.49 -14.10 -27.88
N GLU A 185 -92.55 -13.58 -28.69
CA GLU A 185 -92.59 -13.71 -30.16
C GLU A 185 -92.49 -15.18 -30.62
N THR A 186 -91.60 -15.95 -30.00
CA THR A 186 -91.44 -17.38 -30.32
C THR A 186 -92.68 -18.17 -29.91
N ALA A 187 -93.22 -17.92 -28.71
CA ALA A 187 -94.46 -18.56 -28.24
C ALA A 187 -95.65 -18.21 -29.15
N GLN A 188 -95.77 -16.95 -29.58
CA GLN A 188 -96.80 -16.52 -30.53
C GLN A 188 -96.68 -17.29 -31.84
N THR A 189 -95.47 -17.38 -32.41
CA THR A 189 -95.23 -18.09 -33.67
C THR A 189 -95.59 -19.57 -33.58
N VAL A 190 -95.19 -20.23 -32.49
CA VAL A 190 -95.48 -21.66 -32.26
C VAL A 190 -96.98 -21.89 -32.07
N VAL A 191 -97.66 -21.05 -31.28
CA VAL A 191 -99.09 -21.19 -30.99
C VAL A 191 -99.95 -20.89 -32.22
N THR A 192 -99.57 -19.88 -33.02
CA THR A 192 -100.26 -19.58 -34.29
C THR A 192 -100.19 -20.75 -35.26
N GLN A 193 -99.06 -21.47 -35.33
CA GLN A 193 -98.94 -22.68 -36.15
C GLN A 193 -99.81 -23.84 -35.66
N LEU A 194 -100.10 -23.92 -34.35
CA LEU A 194 -100.76 -25.07 -33.74
C LEU A 194 -102.28 -24.93 -33.62
N VAL A 195 -102.79 -23.73 -33.31
CA VAL A 195 -104.21 -23.49 -32.95
C VAL A 195 -104.87 -22.41 -33.82
N GLY A 196 -104.11 -21.68 -34.65
CA GLY A 196 -104.62 -20.59 -35.50
C GLY A 196 -104.36 -19.19 -34.94
N ASP A 197 -104.97 -18.15 -35.51
CA ASP A 197 -104.71 -16.74 -35.14
C ASP A 197 -105.27 -16.41 -33.75
N ILE A 198 -104.39 -16.04 -32.81
CA ILE A 198 -104.73 -15.70 -31.42
C ILE A 198 -104.16 -14.31 -31.10
N PRO A 199 -104.91 -13.44 -30.39
CA PRO A 199 -104.43 -12.12 -30.02
C PRO A 199 -103.11 -12.16 -29.23
N SER A 200 -102.15 -11.36 -29.68
CA SER A 200 -100.79 -11.30 -29.12
C SER A 200 -100.73 -10.86 -27.66
N GLU A 201 -101.75 -10.15 -27.18
CA GLU A 201 -101.86 -9.73 -25.79
C GLU A 201 -102.06 -10.93 -24.84
N SER A 202 -102.83 -11.95 -25.26
CA SER A 202 -103.08 -13.15 -24.46
C SER A 202 -101.84 -14.03 -24.34
N VAL A 203 -101.03 -14.14 -25.41
CA VAL A 203 -99.77 -14.90 -25.40
C VAL A 203 -98.73 -14.20 -24.52
N LYS A 204 -98.58 -12.88 -24.63
CA LYS A 204 -97.69 -12.09 -23.76
C LYS A 204 -98.07 -12.22 -22.28
N ALA A 205 -99.36 -12.17 -21.95
CA ALA A 205 -99.83 -12.34 -20.58
C ALA A 205 -99.55 -13.75 -20.02
N ALA A 206 -99.67 -14.79 -20.85
CA ALA A 206 -99.37 -16.17 -20.45
C ALA A 206 -97.86 -16.40 -20.22
N VAL A 207 -97.00 -15.90 -21.11
CA VAL A 207 -95.54 -15.96 -20.96
C VAL A 207 -95.08 -15.20 -19.71
N ALA A 208 -95.63 -14.00 -19.47
CA ALA A 208 -95.31 -13.21 -18.27
C ALA A 208 -95.80 -13.84 -16.96
N LYS A 209 -96.84 -14.68 -17.01
CA LYS A 209 -97.30 -15.46 -15.85
C LYS A 209 -96.37 -16.65 -15.60
N ALA A 210 -95.90 -17.30 -16.66
CA ALA A 210 -95.00 -18.45 -16.58
C ALA A 210 -93.56 -18.06 -16.17
N SER A 211 -93.08 -16.86 -16.49
CA SER A 211 -91.74 -16.39 -16.09
C SER A 211 -91.65 -15.89 -14.64
N LYS A 212 -92.79 -15.81 -13.93
CA LYS A 212 -92.87 -15.40 -12.51
C LYS A 212 -92.96 -16.57 -11.52
N GLU A 213 -93.22 -17.79 -11.98
CA GLU A 213 -93.12 -19.03 -11.17
C GLU A 213 -91.70 -19.62 -11.25
#